data_AF-A0A6A3C3Y9-F1
#
_entry.id   AF-A0A6A3C3Y9-F1
#
_cell.length_a   1.000
_cell.length_b   1.000
_cell.length_c   1.000
_cell.angle_alpha   90.00
_cell.angle_beta   90.00
_cell.angle_gamma   90.00
#
_symmetry.space_group_name_H-M   'P 1'
#
loop_
_entity.id
_entity.type
_entity.pdbx_description
1 polymer ?
#
loop_
_entity_poly.entity_id
_entity_poly.type
_entity_poly.pdbx_seq_one_letter_code
_entity_poly.pdbx_strand_id
1 'polypeptide(L)'
;MPLGDDESVLRQPISLLKKQLEASLSINDSLVKENQDLKQEVARLKAHISSLKAHDNERRSLLWKKLHNSKEDINSDASLQKSPDFVESQNVCPRPSFQELAVRKERQLEAPKPPPRSHNPFISSSPKEVNENKAKAPLVPAPPATPLPSKLLAGSRSVRRVPEVGELYRSLTRKDANIENKSNMTATPLLAFTKNMIGEIENRSTYVSAIKSDVEKQKEFINFLISEVQSAAFKDISDVEVFVKSLDQELSSLVDERAVLKHFPHWPERKADALREAAFSYRDLKNMEAEVSSFKANPKESFNSEFKRMQALQDRRACIN
;
A
#
# COMPACT_ATOMS: atom_id res chain seq x y z
N MET A 1 46.71 37.20 -55.32
CA MET A 1 45.85 36.10 -54.85
C MET A 1 46.66 35.24 -53.89
N PRO A 2 46.13 34.98 -52.69
CA PRO A 2 46.08 33.61 -52.21
C PRO A 2 44.67 33.27 -51.71
N LEU A 3 44.12 32.17 -52.21
CA LEU A 3 42.88 31.54 -51.75
C LEU A 3 43.29 30.12 -51.38
N GLY A 4 43.57 29.85 -50.09
CA GLY A 4 44.26 28.61 -49.72
C GLY A 4 44.11 28.11 -48.30
N ASP A 5 43.34 28.76 -47.42
CA ASP A 5 43.36 28.41 -45.98
C ASP A 5 42.01 27.99 -45.38
N ASP A 6 40.89 27.99 -46.14
CA ASP A 6 39.56 27.73 -45.57
C ASP A 6 39.21 26.23 -45.38
N GLU A 7 39.85 25.30 -46.11
CA GLU A 7 39.53 23.85 -46.04
C GLU A 7 40.08 23.20 -44.76
N SER A 8 41.19 23.72 -44.24
CA SER A 8 41.86 23.23 -43.02
C SER A 8 41.12 23.63 -41.75
N VAL A 9 40.47 24.81 -41.74
CA VAL A 9 39.75 25.36 -40.58
C VAL A 9 38.48 24.55 -40.29
N LEU A 10 37.77 24.07 -41.32
CA LEU A 10 36.55 23.28 -41.17
C LEU A 10 36.81 21.78 -40.91
N ARG A 11 38.00 21.28 -41.23
CA ARG A 11 38.38 19.87 -41.04
C ARG A 11 38.38 19.43 -39.58
N GLN A 12 38.82 20.29 -38.67
CA GLN A 12 38.90 19.96 -37.25
C GLN A 12 37.51 19.86 -36.58
N PRO A 13 36.58 20.83 -36.75
CA PRO A 13 35.21 20.69 -36.27
C PRO A 13 34.49 19.46 -36.82
N ILE A 14 34.66 19.16 -38.11
CA ILE A 14 34.04 17.97 -38.74
C ILE A 14 34.58 16.67 -38.13
N SER A 15 35.89 16.60 -37.87
CA SER A 15 36.51 15.43 -37.21
C SER A 15 35.99 15.23 -35.78
N LEU A 16 35.82 16.32 -35.02
CA LEU A 16 35.27 16.27 -33.67
C LEU A 16 33.81 15.80 -33.67
N LEU A 17 32.98 16.35 -34.57
CA LEU A 17 31.58 15.95 -34.72
C LEU A 17 31.44 14.47 -35.10
N LYS A 18 32.32 13.97 -35.99
CA LYS A 18 32.35 12.54 -36.34
C LYS A 18 32.69 11.67 -35.14
N LYS A 19 33.70 12.04 -34.34
CA LYS A 19 34.05 11.30 -33.11
C LYS A 19 32.90 11.30 -32.09
N GLN A 20 32.19 12.42 -31.96
CA GLN A 20 31.07 12.53 -31.04
C GLN A 20 29.84 11.73 -31.51
N LEU A 21 29.59 11.68 -32.82
CA LEU A 21 28.57 10.82 -33.40
C LEU A 21 28.88 9.34 -33.16
N GLU A 22 30.13 8.92 -33.39
CA GLU A 22 30.59 7.55 -33.15
C GLU A 22 30.45 7.15 -31.69
N ALA A 23 30.86 8.03 -30.75
CA ALA A 23 30.68 7.79 -29.32
C ALA A 23 29.19 7.68 -28.94
N SER A 24 28.34 8.53 -29.53
CA SER A 24 26.89 8.49 -29.28
C SER A 24 26.23 7.22 -29.82
N LEU A 25 26.68 6.72 -30.99
CA LEU A 25 26.23 5.45 -31.55
C LEU A 25 26.62 4.28 -30.65
N SER A 26 27.87 4.23 -30.19
CA SER A 26 28.34 3.19 -29.28
C SER A 26 27.55 3.16 -27.96
N ILE A 27 27.21 4.33 -27.40
CA ILE A 27 26.35 4.43 -26.21
C ILE A 27 24.95 3.90 -26.51
N ASN A 28 24.36 4.30 -27.64
CA ASN A 28 23.04 3.84 -28.03
C ASN A 28 22.98 2.32 -28.21
N ASP A 29 23.98 1.72 -28.84
CA ASP A 29 24.05 0.26 -29.01
C ASP A 29 24.10 -0.47 -27.66
N SER A 30 24.88 0.06 -26.71
CA SER A 30 24.92 -0.46 -25.34
C SER A 30 23.57 -0.34 -24.64
N LEU A 31 22.90 0.81 -24.76
CA LEU A 31 21.58 1.04 -24.16
C LEU A 31 20.49 0.17 -24.79
N VAL A 32 20.56 -0.08 -26.10
CA VAL A 32 19.64 -0.99 -26.80
C VAL A 32 19.79 -2.41 -26.27
N LYS A 33 21.04 -2.87 -26.06
CA LYS A 33 21.32 -4.18 -25.49
C LYS A 33 20.79 -4.30 -24.06
N GLU A 34 21.08 -3.32 -23.21
CA GLU A 34 20.57 -3.31 -21.83
C GLU A 34 19.03 -3.29 -21.79
N ASN A 35 18.39 -2.51 -22.67
CA ASN A 35 16.92 -2.52 -22.79
C ASN A 35 16.38 -3.88 -23.21
N GLN A 36 17.09 -4.62 -24.07
CA GLN A 36 16.70 -5.96 -24.47
C GLN A 36 16.81 -6.94 -23.29
N ASP A 37 17.88 -6.86 -22.51
CA ASP A 37 18.09 -7.69 -21.32
C ASP A 37 17.01 -7.40 -20.26
N LEU A 38 16.71 -6.10 -20.02
CA LEU A 38 15.63 -5.68 -19.11
C LEU A 38 14.25 -6.19 -19.57
N LYS A 39 13.97 -6.17 -20.88
CA LYS A 39 12.72 -6.73 -21.42
C LYS A 39 12.60 -8.22 -21.16
N GLN A 40 13.69 -8.98 -21.30
CA GLN A 40 13.71 -10.40 -21.00
C GLN A 40 13.48 -10.65 -19.51
N GLU A 41 14.10 -9.87 -18.64
CA GLU A 41 13.94 -9.98 -17.19
C GLU A 41 12.50 -9.66 -16.75
N VAL A 42 11.89 -8.62 -17.32
CA VAL A 42 10.47 -8.30 -17.09
C VAL A 42 9.57 -9.47 -17.54
N ALA A 43 9.84 -10.09 -18.69
CA ALA A 43 9.07 -11.25 -19.13
C ALA A 43 9.20 -12.44 -18.16
N ARG A 44 10.43 -12.71 -17.68
CA ARG A 44 10.72 -13.75 -16.70
C ARG A 44 9.99 -13.50 -15.37
N LEU A 45 10.05 -12.28 -14.84
CA LEU A 45 9.37 -11.89 -13.60
C LEU A 45 7.85 -11.96 -13.74
N LYS A 46 7.28 -11.54 -14.87
CA LYS A 46 5.84 -11.68 -15.16
C LYS A 46 5.41 -13.15 -15.17
N ALA A 47 6.21 -14.04 -15.75
CA ALA A 47 5.94 -15.48 -15.73
C ALA A 47 5.97 -16.04 -14.29
N HIS A 48 6.94 -15.61 -13.48
CA HIS A 48 7.03 -16.01 -12.07
C HIS A 48 5.81 -15.54 -11.27
N ILE A 49 5.41 -14.27 -11.40
CA ILE A 49 4.22 -13.73 -10.73
C ILE A 49 2.97 -14.50 -11.13
N SER A 50 2.83 -14.84 -12.41
CA SER A 50 1.68 -15.60 -12.91
C SER A 50 1.63 -17.01 -12.30
N SER A 51 2.77 -17.68 -12.20
CA SER A 51 2.90 -18.99 -11.53
C SER A 51 2.57 -18.90 -10.04
N LEU A 52 3.09 -17.89 -9.34
CA LEU A 52 2.81 -17.69 -7.92
C LEU A 52 1.32 -17.40 -7.66
N LYS A 53 0.70 -16.59 -8.54
CA LYS A 53 -0.74 -16.29 -8.48
C LYS A 53 -1.59 -17.54 -8.73
N ALA A 54 -1.21 -18.39 -9.69
CA ALA A 54 -1.88 -19.65 -9.93
C ALA A 54 -1.80 -20.57 -8.70
N HIS A 55 -0.62 -20.71 -8.10
CA HIS A 55 -0.42 -21.50 -6.90
C HIS A 55 -1.20 -20.95 -5.68
N ASP A 56 -1.28 -19.62 -5.51
CA ASP A 56 -2.09 -19.03 -4.45
C ASP A 56 -3.60 -19.29 -4.68
N ASN A 57 -4.08 -19.14 -5.91
CA ASN A 57 -5.45 -19.47 -6.29
C ASN A 57 -5.78 -20.95 -6.03
N GLU A 58 -4.87 -21.88 -6.34
CA GLU A 58 -5.04 -23.31 -6.06
C GLU A 58 -5.13 -23.57 -4.55
N ARG A 59 -4.25 -22.97 -3.74
CA ARG A 59 -4.28 -23.11 -2.29
C ARG A 59 -5.56 -22.55 -1.69
N ARG A 60 -6.00 -21.38 -2.17
CA ARG A 60 -7.27 -20.78 -1.77
C ARG A 60 -8.43 -21.70 -2.15
N SER A 61 -8.45 -22.25 -3.36
CA SER A 61 -9.48 -23.19 -3.82
C SER A 61 -9.52 -24.47 -2.97
N LEU A 62 -8.36 -25.04 -2.63
CA LEU A 62 -8.26 -26.20 -1.74
C LEU A 62 -8.79 -25.90 -0.33
N LEU A 63 -8.47 -24.73 0.22
CA LEU A 63 -8.99 -24.29 1.52
C LEU A 63 -10.51 -24.07 1.48
N TRP A 64 -11.03 -23.44 0.43
CA TRP A 64 -12.47 -23.27 0.21
C TRP A 64 -13.20 -24.61 0.10
N LYS A 65 -12.66 -25.56 -0.67
CA LYS A 65 -13.19 -26.93 -0.76
C LYS A 65 -13.16 -27.64 0.60
N LYS A 66 -12.07 -27.52 1.36
CA LYS A 66 -11.96 -28.13 2.71
C LYS A 66 -12.95 -27.54 3.70
N LEU A 67 -13.21 -26.24 3.66
CA LEU A 67 -14.20 -25.57 4.52
C LEU A 67 -15.64 -25.99 4.17
N HIS A 68 -15.94 -26.21 2.89
CA HIS A 68 -17.28 -26.61 2.46
C HIS A 68 -17.54 -28.11 2.69
N ASN A 69 -16.56 -28.97 2.38
CA ASN A 69 -16.66 -30.41 2.63
C ASN A 69 -16.69 -30.74 4.12
N SER A 70 -16.11 -29.89 4.98
CA SER A 70 -16.18 -30.04 6.45
C SER A 70 -17.60 -29.91 7.03
N LYS A 71 -18.58 -29.41 6.26
CA LYS A 71 -20.00 -29.36 6.67
C LYS A 71 -20.83 -30.53 6.15
N GLU A 72 -20.33 -31.34 5.22
CA GLU A 72 -21.10 -32.45 4.61
C GLU A 72 -20.88 -33.82 5.29
N ASP A 73 -19.90 -33.96 6.20
CA ASP A 73 -19.70 -35.21 6.96
C ASP A 73 -20.68 -35.41 8.15
N ILE A 74 -21.73 -34.59 8.28
CA ILE A 74 -22.73 -34.72 9.36
C ILE A 74 -24.10 -35.21 8.85
N ASN A 75 -24.35 -35.29 7.55
CA ASN A 75 -25.63 -35.81 7.05
C ASN A 75 -25.45 -36.66 5.80
N SER A 76 -25.15 -37.95 6.02
CA SER A 76 -25.50 -39.00 5.06
C SER A 76 -26.67 -39.79 5.63
N ASP A 77 -27.89 -39.28 5.45
CA ASP A 77 -29.05 -40.13 5.24
C ASP A 77 -30.14 -39.38 4.44
N ALA A 78 -30.83 -40.15 3.59
CA ALA A 78 -32.04 -39.84 2.84
C ALA A 78 -31.97 -38.97 1.55
N SER A 79 -31.79 -39.72 0.45
CA SER A 79 -32.74 -39.76 -0.70
C SER A 79 -32.76 -38.62 -1.74
N LEU A 80 -32.12 -38.92 -2.89
CA LEU A 80 -32.71 -38.96 -4.25
C LEU A 80 -33.76 -37.90 -4.63
N GLN A 81 -33.45 -37.01 -5.58
CA GLN A 81 -33.96 -37.03 -6.98
C GLN A 81 -33.79 -35.68 -7.72
N LYS A 82 -33.49 -35.83 -9.03
CA LYS A 82 -33.80 -34.95 -10.18
C LYS A 82 -32.86 -33.79 -10.56
N SER A 83 -32.26 -33.98 -11.74
CA SER A 83 -31.81 -32.98 -12.73
C SER A 83 -32.99 -32.59 -13.67
N PRO A 84 -32.82 -31.76 -14.73
CA PRO A 84 -31.83 -30.70 -15.05
C PRO A 84 -32.49 -29.35 -15.50
N ASP A 85 -31.71 -28.25 -15.57
CA ASP A 85 -31.45 -27.46 -16.79
C ASP A 85 -31.03 -25.98 -16.55
N PHE A 86 -30.06 -25.61 -17.37
CA PHE A 86 -29.46 -24.33 -17.80
C PHE A 86 -30.30 -23.05 -17.67
N VAL A 87 -29.73 -21.93 -17.18
CA VAL A 87 -29.62 -20.59 -17.83
C VAL A 87 -28.63 -19.67 -17.06
N GLU A 88 -27.78 -19.02 -17.84
CA GLU A 88 -26.84 -17.93 -17.60
C GLU A 88 -27.48 -16.59 -17.16
N SER A 89 -26.99 -15.92 -16.09
CA SER A 89 -26.73 -14.45 -16.05
C SER A 89 -26.58 -13.84 -14.65
N GLN A 90 -25.60 -12.93 -14.59
CA GLN A 90 -25.57 -11.64 -13.87
C GLN A 90 -25.56 -11.59 -12.32
N ASN A 91 -24.46 -10.98 -11.84
CA ASN A 91 -24.42 -9.80 -10.97
C ASN A 91 -25.72 -9.45 -10.21
N VAL A 92 -25.63 -9.37 -8.88
CA VAL A 92 -25.81 -8.15 -8.06
C VAL A 92 -26.00 -8.59 -6.60
N CYS A 93 -25.14 -8.04 -5.74
CA CYS A 93 -25.24 -8.15 -4.28
C CYS A 93 -26.47 -7.37 -3.77
N PRO A 94 -27.38 -7.94 -2.96
CA PRO A 94 -28.51 -7.18 -2.42
C PRO A 94 -28.08 -6.35 -1.20
N ARG A 95 -28.19 -5.03 -1.36
CA ARG A 95 -28.17 -4.02 -0.29
C ARG A 95 -29.46 -4.10 0.54
N PRO A 96 -29.41 -4.08 1.88
CA PRO A 96 -30.59 -3.78 2.68
C PRO A 96 -30.81 -2.26 2.77
N SER A 97 -31.98 -1.84 2.31
CA SER A 97 -32.62 -0.54 2.51
C SER A 97 -33.18 -0.46 3.93
N PHE A 98 -32.99 0.66 4.63
CA PHE A 98 -33.94 1.14 5.64
C PHE A 98 -34.04 2.67 5.57
N GLN A 99 -35.26 3.11 5.29
CA GLN A 99 -35.82 4.46 5.34
C GLN A 99 -35.79 4.99 6.80
N GLU A 100 -35.29 6.20 7.01
CA GLU A 100 -36.08 7.44 7.16
C GLU A 100 -36.85 7.54 8.48
N LEU A 101 -36.33 8.36 9.40
CA LEU A 101 -37.13 9.05 10.42
C LEU A 101 -36.60 10.47 10.62
N ALA A 102 -37.55 11.39 10.70
CA ALA A 102 -37.41 12.82 10.50
C ALA A 102 -37.27 13.60 11.82
N VAL A 103 -36.65 14.79 11.70
CA VAL A 103 -36.93 16.06 12.41
C VAL A 103 -36.84 16.10 13.94
N ARG A 104 -35.85 16.86 14.48
CA ARG A 104 -36.13 18.07 15.29
C ARG A 104 -34.87 18.85 15.74
N LYS A 105 -34.91 20.16 15.41
CA LYS A 105 -34.71 21.32 16.31
C LYS A 105 -33.29 21.74 16.75
N GLU A 106 -32.70 22.60 15.92
CA GLU A 106 -32.28 23.98 16.21
C GLU A 106 -32.09 24.39 17.69
N ARG A 107 -30.86 24.81 18.04
CA ARG A 107 -30.55 25.85 19.05
C ARG A 107 -29.16 26.44 18.80
N GLN A 108 -29.11 27.77 18.76
CA GLN A 108 -27.95 28.64 18.59
C GLN A 108 -27.06 28.74 19.85
N LEU A 109 -25.95 29.49 19.68
CA LEU A 109 -24.99 30.09 20.65
C LEU A 109 -23.72 29.25 20.85
N GLU A 110 -22.49 29.75 21.03
CA GLU A 110 -21.79 31.03 20.81
C GLU A 110 -20.30 30.70 21.10
N ALA A 111 -19.34 31.39 20.47
CA ALA A 111 -17.90 31.07 20.58
C ALA A 111 -17.28 31.40 21.96
N PRO A 112 -16.19 30.71 22.35
CA PRO A 112 -15.03 31.44 22.86
C PRO A 112 -13.65 30.95 22.38
N LYS A 113 -12.68 31.87 22.53
CA LYS A 113 -11.24 31.88 22.16
C LYS A 113 -10.35 30.85 22.88
N PRO A 114 -9.11 30.60 22.39
CA PRO A 114 -8.18 29.60 22.94
C PRO A 114 -7.24 30.16 24.03
N PRO A 115 -6.65 29.29 24.89
CA PRO A 115 -5.40 29.62 25.57
C PRO A 115 -4.37 28.43 25.49
N PRO A 116 -3.13 28.54 26.01
CA PRO A 116 -1.92 28.57 25.19
C PRO A 116 -0.95 27.39 25.45
N ARG A 117 0.08 27.31 24.61
CA ARG A 117 1.32 26.53 24.83
C ARG A 117 2.03 26.95 26.12
N SER A 118 2.57 25.98 26.88
CA SER A 118 3.84 26.17 27.61
C SER A 118 4.46 24.85 28.12
N HIS A 119 5.67 24.60 27.61
CA HIS A 119 6.90 24.17 28.31
C HIS A 119 6.86 23.20 29.53
N ASN A 120 7.54 22.06 29.32
CA ASN A 120 8.40 21.28 30.26
C ASN A 120 9.04 22.10 31.40
N PRO A 121 9.45 21.52 32.58
CA PRO A 121 10.40 20.39 32.64
C PRO A 121 10.47 19.48 33.91
N PHE A 122 11.31 18.44 33.79
CA PHE A 122 12.21 17.83 34.81
C PHE A 122 11.82 16.59 35.67
N ILE A 123 12.71 15.59 35.57
CA ILE A 123 13.35 14.72 36.60
C ILE A 123 12.63 13.46 37.12
N SER A 124 13.14 12.32 36.63
CA SER A 124 13.74 11.18 37.38
C SER A 124 13.15 10.75 38.73
N SER A 125 12.86 9.45 38.88
CA SER A 125 13.71 8.52 39.65
C SER A 125 13.12 7.10 39.75
N SER A 126 14.03 6.12 39.69
CA SER A 126 13.87 4.70 40.10
C SER A 126 13.73 4.58 41.63
N PRO A 127 13.24 3.44 42.17
CA PRO A 127 14.20 2.62 42.93
C PRO A 127 13.99 1.09 42.86
N LYS A 128 15.00 0.43 43.47
CA LYS A 128 15.47 -0.97 43.48
C LYS A 128 14.67 -2.01 44.29
N GLU A 129 15.01 -3.27 43.98
CA GLU A 129 15.12 -4.53 44.77
C GLU A 129 14.92 -4.52 46.31
N VAL A 130 14.42 -5.66 46.83
CA VAL A 130 15.04 -6.46 47.91
C VAL A 130 14.40 -7.87 48.05
N ASN A 131 15.23 -8.90 47.83
CA ASN A 131 15.62 -10.09 48.62
C ASN A 131 14.68 -10.96 49.53
N GLU A 132 15.05 -12.25 49.58
CA GLU A 132 14.98 -13.30 50.65
C GLU A 132 13.98 -14.50 50.60
N ASN A 133 14.55 -15.67 50.23
CA ASN A 133 14.70 -16.96 50.97
C ASN A 133 13.50 -17.69 51.62
N LYS A 134 13.23 -18.97 51.23
CA LYS A 134 13.29 -20.20 52.09
C LYS A 134 13.02 -21.53 51.33
N ALA A 135 13.59 -22.63 51.82
CA ALA A 135 13.76 -23.95 51.22
C ALA A 135 12.67 -25.03 51.55
N LYS A 136 12.60 -26.12 50.75
CA LYS A 136 12.93 -27.55 51.10
C LYS A 136 12.02 -28.64 50.43
N ALA A 137 12.63 -29.43 49.51
CA ALA A 137 12.59 -30.91 49.23
C ALA A 137 11.27 -31.74 49.09
N PRO A 138 11.29 -33.02 48.59
CA PRO A 138 12.00 -33.62 47.44
C PRO A 138 11.11 -34.53 46.52
N LEU A 139 11.76 -35.00 45.44
CA LEU A 139 11.29 -35.73 44.24
C LEU A 139 10.89 -37.21 44.46
N VAL A 140 9.98 -37.72 43.61
CA VAL A 140 9.72 -39.15 43.35
C VAL A 140 9.95 -39.42 41.86
N PRO A 141 10.69 -40.47 41.43
CA PRO A 141 10.93 -40.76 40.02
C PRO A 141 9.87 -41.71 39.43
N ALA A 142 9.44 -41.42 38.20
CA ALA A 142 8.56 -42.30 37.40
C ALA A 142 9.39 -43.31 36.55
N PRO A 143 8.86 -44.53 36.28
CA PRO A 143 9.57 -45.59 35.56
C PRO A 143 9.59 -45.40 34.02
N PRO A 144 10.55 -46.05 33.31
CA PRO A 144 10.87 -45.81 31.89
C PRO A 144 9.94 -46.53 30.89
N ALA A 145 9.82 -45.94 29.69
CA ALA A 145 9.01 -46.42 28.57
C ALA A 145 9.57 -47.67 27.85
N THR A 146 8.67 -48.53 27.39
CA THR A 146 8.94 -49.71 26.53
C THR A 146 9.12 -49.32 25.05
N PRO A 147 10.04 -49.94 24.27
CA PRO A 147 10.17 -49.73 22.83
C PRO A 147 9.29 -50.72 22.03
N LEU A 148 8.68 -50.26 20.93
CA LEU A 148 8.00 -51.11 19.94
C LEU A 148 8.75 -51.12 18.58
N PRO A 149 8.55 -52.18 17.76
CA PRO A 149 9.59 -52.76 16.92
C PRO A 149 9.60 -52.31 15.45
N SER A 150 10.81 -52.41 14.89
CA SER A 150 11.18 -52.22 13.49
C SER A 150 10.49 -53.21 12.54
N LYS A 151 9.77 -52.71 11.53
CA LYS A 151 9.53 -53.30 10.19
C LYS A 151 9.17 -52.10 9.27
N LEU A 152 9.62 -51.89 8.02
CA LEU A 152 9.89 -52.77 6.89
C LEU A 152 10.88 -52.05 5.94
N LEU A 153 11.81 -52.80 5.36
CA LEU A 153 12.45 -52.45 4.08
C LEU A 153 11.50 -52.83 2.95
N ALA A 154 11.10 -51.89 2.10
CA ALA A 154 10.74 -52.18 0.71
C ALA A 154 10.74 -50.90 -0.15
N GLY A 155 11.73 -50.81 -1.04
CA GLY A 155 11.58 -50.30 -2.40
C GLY A 155 11.31 -48.82 -2.60
N SER A 156 12.36 -48.04 -2.84
CA SER A 156 12.26 -46.90 -3.77
C SER A 156 13.64 -46.49 -4.28
N ARG A 157 13.76 -46.32 -5.59
CA ARG A 157 14.91 -45.77 -6.30
C ARG A 157 15.57 -44.65 -5.48
N SER A 158 16.82 -44.84 -5.09
CA SER A 158 17.55 -43.95 -4.20
C SER A 158 17.97 -42.67 -4.93
N VAL A 159 17.09 -41.68 -5.01
CA VAL A 159 17.59 -40.31 -4.94
C VAL A 159 18.11 -40.16 -3.52
N ARG A 160 19.43 -40.17 -3.36
CA ARG A 160 20.11 -39.89 -2.08
C ARG A 160 19.73 -38.47 -1.68
N ARG A 161 18.57 -38.33 -1.02
CA ARG A 161 18.18 -37.07 -0.41
C ARG A 161 19.22 -36.81 0.65
N VAL A 162 20.03 -35.77 0.42
CA VAL A 162 21.05 -35.34 1.36
C VAL A 162 20.33 -35.16 2.70
N PRO A 163 20.69 -35.94 3.74
CA PRO A 163 20.01 -35.90 5.03
C PRO A 163 19.89 -34.47 5.55
N GLU A 164 20.92 -33.65 5.31
CA GLU A 164 20.99 -32.23 5.67
C GLU A 164 19.90 -31.39 5.00
N VAL A 165 19.55 -31.64 3.74
CA VAL A 165 18.47 -30.90 3.05
C VAL A 165 17.10 -31.31 3.58
N GLY A 166 16.92 -32.61 3.88
CA GLY A 166 15.72 -33.11 4.53
C GLY A 166 15.55 -32.58 5.96
N GLU A 167 16.65 -32.47 6.70
CA GLU A 167 16.71 -31.88 8.04
C GLU A 167 16.46 -30.39 8.00
N LEU A 168 17.07 -29.67 7.07
CA LEU A 168 16.85 -28.24 6.85
C LEU A 168 15.38 -27.96 6.51
N TYR A 169 14.80 -28.70 5.58
CA TYR A 169 13.38 -28.57 5.23
C TYR A 169 12.47 -28.87 6.43
N ARG A 170 12.76 -29.94 7.18
CA ARG A 170 11.99 -30.29 8.39
C ARG A 170 12.15 -29.25 9.51
N SER A 171 13.33 -28.64 9.65
CA SER A 171 13.57 -27.57 10.62
C SER A 171 12.87 -26.27 10.23
N LEU A 172 12.79 -25.96 8.94
CA LEU A 172 12.10 -24.78 8.43
C LEU A 172 10.57 -24.93 8.45
N THR A 173 10.05 -26.13 8.24
CA THR A 173 8.61 -26.37 8.09
C THR A 173 7.88 -26.85 9.35
N ARG A 174 8.61 -27.33 10.37
CA ARG A 174 8.00 -27.65 11.67
C ARG A 174 7.77 -26.38 12.48
N LYS A 175 6.51 -25.93 12.48
CA LYS A 175 5.97 -24.94 13.40
C LYS A 175 6.10 -25.43 14.85
N ASP A 176 6.70 -24.59 15.70
CA ASP A 176 6.35 -24.33 17.11
C ASP A 176 5.57 -25.43 17.86
N ALA A 177 6.26 -26.35 18.53
CA ALA A 177 5.64 -27.23 19.54
C ALA A 177 6.47 -27.36 20.84
N ASN A 178 7.42 -26.46 21.09
CA ASN A 178 8.16 -26.46 22.34
C ASN A 178 8.57 -25.03 22.73
N ILE A 179 7.62 -24.29 23.30
CA ILE A 179 7.92 -23.08 24.08
C ILE A 179 7.65 -23.44 25.53
N GLU A 180 8.55 -24.20 26.14
CA GLU A 180 8.72 -24.15 27.59
C GLU A 180 10.22 -24.15 27.94
N ASN A 181 10.64 -23.05 28.54
CA ASN A 181 11.62 -23.00 29.61
C ASN A 181 13.03 -23.52 29.31
N LYS A 182 13.90 -22.63 28.79
CA LYS A 182 15.14 -22.23 29.49
C LYS A 182 16.01 -21.33 28.62
N SER A 183 16.37 -20.21 29.22
CA SER A 183 17.54 -19.40 28.89
C SER A 183 18.75 -20.26 28.55
N ASN A 184 19.32 -20.09 27.36
CA ASN A 184 20.74 -20.27 27.08
C ASN A 184 21.11 -19.30 25.95
N MET A 185 21.89 -18.28 26.29
CA MET A 185 22.58 -17.45 25.31
C MET A 185 23.54 -18.33 24.48
N THR A 186 23.77 -17.90 23.24
CA THR A 186 24.85 -18.33 22.34
C THR A 186 24.50 -19.47 21.37
N ALA A 187 23.71 -19.16 20.33
CA ALA A 187 23.86 -19.73 18.99
C ALA A 187 22.98 -18.96 17.98
N THR A 188 23.63 -18.21 17.09
CA THR A 188 23.18 -17.86 15.73
C THR A 188 21.91 -17.01 15.55
N PRO A 189 21.99 -15.78 15.00
CA PRO A 189 20.86 -14.88 14.82
C PRO A 189 20.00 -15.20 13.58
N LEU A 190 19.92 -16.45 13.12
CA LEU A 190 19.23 -16.76 11.85
C LEU A 190 17.75 -17.15 12.03
N LEU A 191 17.34 -17.55 13.24
CA LEU A 191 15.99 -18.10 13.50
C LEU A 191 14.97 -17.07 14.02
N ALA A 192 15.41 -15.85 14.36
CA ALA A 192 14.52 -14.76 14.79
C ALA A 192 13.79 -14.06 13.62
N PHE A 193 14.21 -14.33 12.38
CA PHE A 193 13.81 -13.55 11.19
C PHE A 193 12.43 -13.86 10.61
N THR A 194 11.66 -14.81 11.12
CA THR A 194 10.41 -15.22 10.43
C THR A 194 9.13 -14.88 11.19
N LYS A 195 9.14 -14.88 12.52
CA LYS A 195 7.92 -14.66 13.34
C LYS A 195 7.78 -13.22 13.87
N ASN A 196 8.91 -12.52 14.06
CA ASN A 196 8.94 -11.16 14.62
C ASN A 196 9.35 -10.08 13.60
N MET A 197 9.61 -10.47 12.34
CA MET A 197 10.13 -9.53 11.34
C MET A 197 9.20 -8.34 11.10
N ILE A 198 7.88 -8.55 11.11
CA ILE A 198 6.90 -7.45 10.95
C ILE A 198 6.96 -6.48 12.14
N GLY A 199 6.92 -6.99 13.37
CA GLY A 199 6.97 -6.14 14.56
C GLY A 199 8.31 -5.43 14.72
N GLU A 200 9.40 -6.09 14.33
CA GLU A 200 10.74 -5.51 14.33
C GLU A 200 10.90 -4.42 13.26
N ILE A 201 10.37 -4.62 12.05
CA ILE A 201 10.35 -3.59 11.00
C ILE A 201 9.46 -2.42 11.42
N GLU A 202 8.28 -2.65 11.98
CA GLU A 202 7.38 -1.60 12.44
C GLU A 202 7.96 -0.81 13.62
N ASN A 203 8.64 -1.47 14.55
CA ASN A 203 9.24 -0.83 15.72
C ASN A 203 10.56 -0.12 15.40
N ARG A 204 11.25 -0.52 14.33
CA ARG A 204 12.46 0.15 13.82
C ARG A 204 12.18 1.17 12.72
N SER A 205 10.99 1.15 12.13
CA SER A 205 10.63 2.07 11.05
C SER A 205 10.41 3.46 11.63
N THR A 206 11.32 4.37 11.26
CA THR A 206 11.19 5.81 11.55
C THR A 206 9.86 6.35 11.02
N TYR A 207 9.44 5.92 9.84
CA TYR A 207 8.18 6.34 9.22
C TYR A 207 6.95 5.89 10.03
N VAL A 208 6.87 4.61 10.43
CA VAL A 208 5.75 4.09 11.24
C VAL A 208 5.73 4.75 12.63
N SER A 209 6.90 4.98 13.22
CA SER A 209 7.01 5.68 14.51
C SER A 209 6.60 7.15 14.42
N ALA A 210 6.92 7.83 13.31
CA ALA A 210 6.51 9.20 13.06
C ALA A 210 4.98 9.31 12.87
N ILE A 211 4.36 8.38 12.15
CA ILE A 211 2.88 8.30 12.05
C ILE A 211 2.25 8.13 13.43
N LYS A 212 2.74 7.17 14.24
CA LYS A 212 2.22 6.96 15.61
C LYS A 212 2.37 8.21 16.48
N SER A 213 3.51 8.90 16.36
CA SER A 213 3.75 10.17 17.06
C SER A 213 2.76 11.25 16.63
N ASP A 214 2.47 11.39 15.33
CA ASP A 214 1.51 12.37 14.83
C ASP A 214 0.08 12.05 15.27
N VAL A 215 -0.32 10.77 15.23
CA VAL A 215 -1.64 10.33 15.71
C VAL A 215 -1.85 10.72 17.17
N GLU A 216 -0.83 10.56 18.02
CA GLU A 216 -0.93 10.91 19.44
C GLU A 216 -0.90 12.44 19.66
N LYS A 217 0.06 13.16 19.06
CA LYS A 217 0.26 14.59 19.30
C LYS A 217 -0.78 15.48 18.64
N GLN A 218 -1.24 15.10 17.46
CA GLN A 218 -2.14 15.91 16.63
C GLN A 218 -3.59 15.49 16.78
N LYS A 219 -3.92 14.61 17.73
CA LYS A 219 -5.28 14.09 17.94
C LYS A 219 -6.34 15.19 18.05
N GLU A 220 -6.09 16.19 18.89
CA GLU A 220 -7.03 17.30 19.11
C GLU A 220 -7.16 18.19 17.86
N PHE A 221 -6.07 18.40 17.14
CA PHE A 221 -6.07 19.13 15.88
C PHE A 221 -6.90 18.40 14.80
N ILE A 222 -6.72 17.08 14.65
CA ILE A 222 -7.53 16.29 13.72
C ILE A 222 -8.99 16.27 14.14
N ASN A 223 -9.30 16.16 15.44
CA ASN A 223 -10.69 16.25 15.93
C ASN A 223 -11.34 17.61 15.63
N PHE A 224 -10.56 18.69 15.69
CA PHE A 224 -11.00 20.01 15.25
C PHE A 224 -11.30 20.02 13.75
N LEU A 225 -10.38 19.54 12.90
CA LEU A 225 -10.60 19.45 11.44
C LEU A 225 -11.81 18.55 11.10
N ILE A 226 -12.03 17.46 11.82
CA ILE A 226 -13.20 16.59 11.67
C ILE A 226 -14.48 17.40 11.88
N SER A 227 -14.54 18.17 12.96
CA SER A 227 -15.70 18.99 13.29
C SER A 227 -15.89 20.09 12.24
N GLU A 228 -14.80 20.69 11.79
CA GLU A 228 -14.80 21.73 10.76
C GLU A 228 -15.34 21.18 9.42
N VAL A 229 -14.80 20.07 8.92
CA VAL A 229 -15.29 19.40 7.70
C VAL A 229 -16.74 18.95 7.85
N GLN A 230 -17.15 18.42 9.02
CA GLN A 230 -18.54 18.03 9.25
C GLN A 230 -19.49 19.23 9.24
N SER A 231 -19.09 20.35 9.82
CA SER A 231 -19.86 21.60 9.84
C SER A 231 -19.84 22.38 8.53
N ALA A 232 -18.87 22.09 7.64
CA ALA A 232 -18.71 22.76 6.36
C ALA A 232 -19.99 22.72 5.52
N ALA A 233 -20.61 23.87 5.34
CA ALA A 233 -21.80 24.06 4.53
C ALA A 233 -21.67 25.39 3.79
N PHE A 234 -21.15 25.33 2.57
CA PHE A 234 -20.87 26.51 1.76
C PHE A 234 -22.02 26.78 0.80
N LYS A 235 -22.31 28.07 0.58
CA LYS A 235 -23.29 28.52 -0.42
C LYS A 235 -22.64 28.75 -1.77
N ASP A 236 -21.40 29.24 -1.77
CA ASP A 236 -20.62 29.48 -2.97
C ASP A 236 -19.50 28.45 -3.12
N ILE A 237 -19.22 28.07 -4.37
CA ILE A 237 -18.18 27.09 -4.69
C ILE A 237 -16.76 27.68 -4.56
N SER A 238 -16.61 29.01 -4.63
CA SER A 238 -15.32 29.67 -4.39
C SER A 238 -14.91 29.53 -2.91
N ASP A 239 -15.88 29.56 -2.00
CA ASP A 239 -15.63 29.32 -0.57
C ASP A 239 -15.16 27.88 -0.31
N VAL A 240 -15.71 26.91 -1.06
CA VAL A 240 -15.25 25.50 -1.02
C VAL A 240 -13.80 25.41 -1.46
N GLU A 241 -13.39 26.11 -2.50
CA GLU A 241 -12.00 26.13 -2.96
C GLU A 241 -11.05 26.68 -1.89
N VAL A 242 -11.41 27.79 -1.25
CA VAL A 242 -10.62 28.40 -0.18
C VAL A 242 -10.53 27.46 1.03
N PHE A 243 -11.65 26.85 1.41
CA PHE A 243 -11.71 25.89 2.50
C PHE A 243 -10.82 24.66 2.24
N VAL A 244 -10.97 24.03 1.08
CA VAL A 244 -10.16 22.86 0.70
C VAL A 244 -8.68 23.20 0.69
N LYS A 245 -8.31 24.37 0.16
CA LYS A 245 -6.92 24.83 0.18
C LYS A 245 -6.38 24.97 1.61
N SER A 246 -7.19 25.50 2.53
CA SER A 246 -6.82 25.57 3.95
C SER A 246 -6.71 24.18 4.57
N LEU A 247 -7.69 23.31 4.31
CA LEU A 247 -7.71 21.94 4.83
C LEU A 247 -6.47 21.15 4.39
N ASP A 248 -6.13 21.20 3.11
CA ASP A 248 -4.95 20.52 2.58
C ASP A 248 -3.65 21.13 3.13
N GLN A 249 -3.61 22.44 3.37
CA GLN A 249 -2.49 23.09 4.03
C GLN A 249 -2.31 22.62 5.48
N GLU A 250 -3.41 22.50 6.23
CA GLU A 250 -3.43 22.00 7.60
C GLU A 250 -2.99 20.52 7.65
N LEU A 251 -3.50 19.68 6.74
CA LEU A 251 -3.17 18.26 6.66
C LEU A 251 -1.75 18.00 6.12
N SER A 252 -1.16 18.94 5.36
CA SER A 252 0.23 18.84 4.89
C SER A 252 1.28 18.87 6.01
N SER A 253 0.88 19.26 7.22
CA SER A 253 1.74 19.22 8.42
C SER A 253 1.98 17.79 8.94
N LEU A 254 1.18 16.82 8.49
CA LEU A 254 1.29 15.41 8.86
C LEU A 254 2.38 14.72 8.05
N VAL A 255 3.06 13.75 8.65
CA VAL A 255 4.05 12.91 7.95
C VAL A 255 3.42 12.16 6.78
N ASP A 256 2.21 11.64 6.97
CA ASP A 256 1.41 11.02 5.92
C ASP A 256 -0.07 11.19 6.29
N GLU A 257 -0.76 12.05 5.55
CA GLU A 257 -2.18 12.34 5.76
C GLU A 257 -3.01 11.06 5.81
N ARG A 258 -2.89 10.17 4.82
CA ARG A 258 -3.78 9.01 4.69
C ARG A 258 -3.50 7.99 5.78
N ALA A 259 -2.23 7.78 6.12
CA ALA A 259 -1.86 6.84 7.17
C ALA A 259 -2.26 7.35 8.56
N VAL A 260 -2.10 8.65 8.84
CA VAL A 260 -2.51 9.26 10.10
C VAL A 260 -4.03 9.25 10.21
N LEU A 261 -4.77 9.77 9.22
CA LEU A 261 -6.22 9.89 9.24
C LEU A 261 -6.94 8.54 9.38
N LYS A 262 -6.33 7.43 8.90
CA LYS A 262 -6.88 6.08 9.09
C LYS A 262 -7.07 5.68 10.56
N HIS A 263 -6.33 6.28 11.49
CA HIS A 263 -6.46 6.02 12.92
C HIS A 263 -7.64 6.78 13.57
N PHE A 264 -8.30 7.66 12.81
CA PHE A 264 -9.42 8.49 13.26
C PHE A 264 -10.73 7.99 12.62
N PRO A 265 -11.53 7.15 13.30
CA PRO A 265 -12.73 6.53 12.71
C PRO A 265 -13.84 7.52 12.36
N HIS A 266 -13.80 8.73 12.92
CA HIS A 266 -14.78 9.79 12.67
C HIS A 266 -14.37 10.74 11.55
N TRP A 267 -13.24 10.49 10.88
CA TRP A 267 -12.84 11.28 9.73
C TRP A 267 -13.91 11.22 8.63
N PRO A 268 -14.50 12.36 8.22
CA PRO A 268 -15.57 12.40 7.23
C PRO A 268 -15.01 12.27 5.80
N GLU A 269 -14.34 11.16 5.52
CA GLU A 269 -13.59 10.89 4.27
C GLU A 269 -14.39 11.23 3.02
N ARG A 270 -15.60 10.69 2.90
CA ARG A 270 -16.47 10.93 1.74
C ARG A 270 -16.80 12.41 1.52
N LYS A 271 -16.96 13.17 2.61
CA LYS A 271 -17.28 14.60 2.53
C LYS A 271 -16.04 15.41 2.16
N ALA A 272 -14.89 15.11 2.77
CA ALA A 272 -13.63 15.73 2.43
C ALA A 272 -13.27 15.50 0.96
N ASP A 273 -13.42 14.26 0.47
CA ASP A 273 -13.16 13.90 -0.92
C ASP A 273 -14.12 14.58 -1.88
N ALA A 274 -15.43 14.63 -1.57
CA ALA A 274 -16.40 15.34 -2.38
C ALA A 274 -16.11 16.86 -2.44
N LEU A 275 -15.67 17.48 -1.35
CA LEU A 275 -15.27 18.89 -1.33
C LEU A 275 -14.02 19.11 -2.20
N ARG A 276 -13.03 18.22 -2.11
CA ARG A 276 -11.82 18.27 -2.96
C ARG A 276 -12.14 18.10 -4.43
N GLU A 277 -13.00 17.15 -4.78
CA GLU A 277 -13.47 16.93 -6.14
C GLU A 277 -14.21 18.16 -6.66
N ALA A 278 -15.16 18.71 -5.88
CA ALA A 278 -15.89 19.91 -6.25
C ALA A 278 -14.97 21.13 -6.44
N ALA A 279 -14.01 21.35 -5.54
CA ALA A 279 -13.02 22.42 -5.66
C ALA A 279 -12.12 22.25 -6.90
N PHE A 280 -11.70 21.01 -7.19
CA PHE A 280 -10.91 20.71 -8.38
C PHE A 280 -11.71 20.98 -9.66
N SER A 281 -12.93 20.44 -9.76
CA SER A 281 -13.82 20.67 -10.90
C SER A 281 -14.12 22.14 -11.12
N TYR A 282 -14.35 22.91 -10.06
CA TYR A 282 -14.55 24.35 -10.15
C TYR A 282 -13.32 25.08 -10.70
N ARG A 283 -12.12 24.75 -10.19
CA ARG A 283 -10.88 25.34 -10.68
C ARG A 283 -10.64 25.02 -12.15
N ASP A 284 -10.89 23.78 -12.57
CA ASP A 284 -10.74 23.38 -13.96
C ASP A 284 -11.73 24.13 -14.88
N LEU A 285 -12.99 24.27 -14.45
CA LEU A 285 -14.00 25.07 -15.14
C LEU A 285 -13.58 26.54 -15.26
N LYS A 286 -13.07 27.15 -14.18
CA LYS A 286 -12.59 28.54 -14.17
C LYS A 286 -11.37 28.74 -15.08
N ASN A 287 -10.47 27.76 -15.12
CA ASN A 287 -9.33 27.77 -16.03
C ASN A 287 -9.79 27.67 -17.50
N MET A 288 -10.77 26.81 -17.78
CA MET A 288 -11.38 26.71 -19.11
C MET A 288 -12.10 27.99 -19.52
N GLU A 289 -12.85 28.62 -18.61
CA GLU A 289 -13.49 29.92 -18.82
C GLU A 289 -12.45 30.99 -19.18
N ALA A 290 -11.32 31.03 -18.48
CA ALA A 290 -10.23 31.94 -18.77
C ALA A 290 -9.58 31.66 -20.15
N GLU A 291 -9.41 30.39 -20.51
CA GLU A 291 -8.88 29.98 -21.82
C GLU A 291 -9.82 30.37 -22.97
N VAL A 292 -11.14 30.19 -22.78
CA VAL A 292 -12.17 30.60 -23.75
C VAL A 292 -12.26 32.12 -23.85
N SER A 293 -12.22 32.83 -22.72
CA SER A 293 -12.32 34.31 -22.69
C SER A 293 -11.08 34.98 -23.28
N SER A 294 -9.91 34.37 -23.11
CA SER A 294 -8.66 34.84 -23.72
C SER A 294 -8.46 34.34 -25.14
N PHE A 295 -9.35 33.48 -25.66
CA PHE A 295 -9.24 32.96 -27.00
C PHE A 295 -9.35 34.09 -28.03
N LYS A 296 -8.22 34.39 -28.67
CA LYS A 296 -8.15 35.30 -29.81
C LYS A 296 -7.58 34.54 -31.00
N ALA A 297 -8.26 34.64 -32.14
CA ALA A 297 -7.72 34.19 -33.41
C ALA A 297 -6.44 35.00 -33.67
N ASN A 298 -5.32 34.31 -33.72
CA ASN A 298 -4.01 34.87 -33.98
C ASN A 298 -3.78 34.79 -35.49
N PRO A 299 -3.86 35.92 -36.23
CA PRO A 299 -3.67 35.92 -37.68
C PRO A 299 -2.28 35.45 -38.14
N LYS A 300 -1.34 35.23 -37.20
CA LYS A 300 -0.01 34.64 -37.46
C LYS A 300 0.00 33.11 -37.39
N GLU A 301 -1.01 32.48 -36.79
CA GLU A 301 -1.15 31.03 -36.71
C GLU A 301 -1.92 30.49 -37.92
N SER A 302 -1.65 29.25 -38.29
CA SER A 302 -2.39 28.61 -39.39
C SER A 302 -3.85 28.38 -38.97
N PHE A 303 -4.80 28.48 -39.89
CA PHE A 303 -6.21 28.17 -39.62
C PHE A 303 -6.40 26.77 -39.01
N ASN A 304 -5.61 25.79 -39.45
CA ASN A 304 -5.64 24.43 -38.91
C ASN A 304 -5.21 24.35 -37.43
N SER A 305 -4.24 25.16 -36.99
CA SER A 305 -3.83 25.19 -35.58
C SER A 305 -4.90 25.82 -34.70
N GLU A 306 -5.55 26.88 -35.18
CA GLU A 306 -6.67 27.50 -34.45
C GLU A 306 -7.87 26.56 -34.34
N PHE A 307 -8.22 25.88 -35.43
CA PHE A 307 -9.30 24.89 -35.46
C PHE A 307 -9.03 23.74 -34.49
N LYS A 308 -7.80 23.21 -34.45
CA LYS A 308 -7.41 22.19 -33.46
C LYS A 308 -7.53 22.69 -32.02
N ARG A 309 -7.16 23.95 -31.75
CA ARG A 309 -7.30 24.56 -30.42
C ARG A 309 -8.76 24.71 -30.02
N MET A 310 -9.63 25.14 -30.94
CA MET A 310 -11.09 25.18 -30.71
C MET A 310 -11.68 23.79 -30.47
N GLN A 311 -11.28 22.79 -31.26
CA GLN A 311 -11.74 21.41 -31.07
C GLN A 311 -11.30 20.86 -29.71
N ALA A 312 -10.05 21.07 -29.31
CA ALA A 312 -9.54 20.61 -28.02
C ALA A 312 -10.32 21.23 -26.83
N LEU A 313 -10.72 22.50 -26.94
CA LEU A 313 -11.58 23.15 -25.96
C LEU A 313 -12.98 22.51 -25.91
N GLN A 314 -13.57 22.21 -27.07
CA GLN A 314 -14.88 21.53 -27.13
C GLN A 314 -14.81 20.11 -26.54
N ASP A 315 -13.77 19.36 -26.86
CA ASP A 315 -13.58 17.99 -26.36
C ASP A 315 -13.41 18.00 -24.83
N ARG A 316 -12.61 18.91 -24.29
CA ARG A 316 -12.43 19.06 -22.83
C ARG A 316 -13.74 19.41 -22.12
N ARG A 317 -14.54 20.32 -22.69
CA ARG A 317 -15.88 20.63 -22.15
C ARG A 317 -16.78 19.40 -22.16
N ALA A 318 -16.71 18.57 -23.21
CA ALA A 318 -17.53 17.36 -23.31
C ALA A 318 -17.19 16.33 -22.22
N CYS A 319 -15.93 16.28 -21.76
CA CYS A 319 -15.49 15.37 -20.70
C CYS A 319 -15.94 15.73 -19.27
N ILE A 320 -16.54 16.90 -19.06
CA ILE A 320 -16.97 17.38 -17.73
C ILE A 320 -18.42 16.96 -17.39
N ASN A 321 -19.18 16.42 -18.37
CA ASN A 321 -20.54 15.89 -18.17
C ASN A 321 -20.56 14.36 -18.16
#